data_AF-A0ABD3PDI9-F1
#
_entry.id   AF-A0ABD3PDI9-F1
#
_cell.length_a   1.000
_cell.length_b   1.000
_cell.length_c   1.000
_cell.angle_alpha   90.00
_cell.angle_beta   90.00
_cell.angle_gamma   90.00
#
_symmetry.space_group_name_H-M   'P 1'
#
loop_
_entity.id
_entity.type
_entity.pdbx_description
1 polymer ?
#
loop_
_entity_poly.entity_id
_entity_poly.type
_entity_poly.pdbx_seq_one_letter_code
_entity_poly.pdbx_strand_id
1 'polypeptide(L)'
;MVLVTGIVYKQVKEQTCGISFHRDTLYDPIVISRIRPDGLFASSSLAVGMQVLTVNNVPVDDMTSSEALQLIKDTVGQVSIVAENRTIAVAEAVCVNAAPLVPESRQKRGFIILKQVEKSYSFHGPMTHDMVNLINNNLRQLKLVHGANMLQFSLNSSGHFYGATNNAAQRVHEEDFIVIILETMELLGWCLKVQYDRSPGGWQKELFVFHRMSE
;
A
#
# COMPACT_ATOMS: atom_id res chain seq x y z
N MET A 1 2.62 -22.32 1.53
CA MET A 1 1.70 -21.53 2.39
C MET A 1 1.96 -21.90 3.83
N VAL A 2 2.39 -20.94 4.65
CA VAL A 2 2.68 -21.14 6.08
C VAL A 2 1.53 -20.56 6.88
N LEU A 3 0.89 -21.41 7.69
CA LEU A 3 -0.11 -20.98 8.66
C LEU A 3 0.59 -20.48 9.92
N VAL A 4 0.16 -19.32 10.39
CA VAL A 4 0.62 -18.70 11.61
C VAL A 4 -0.56 -18.60 12.56
N THR A 5 -0.35 -19.06 13.79
CA THR A 5 -1.37 -18.98 14.84
C THR A 5 -0.89 -18.05 15.94
N GLY A 6 -1.63 -16.96 16.15
CA GLY A 6 -1.48 -16.12 17.32
C GLY A 6 -2.47 -16.55 18.39
N ILE A 7 -1.98 -16.87 19.58
CA ILE A 7 -2.82 -17.17 20.75
C ILE A 7 -2.44 -16.20 21.85
N VAL A 8 -3.45 -15.53 22.40
CA VAL A 8 -3.29 -14.60 23.52
C VAL A 8 -4.36 -14.85 24.57
N TYR A 9 -4.14 -14.33 25.76
CA TYR A 9 -5.10 -14.47 26.85
C TYR A 9 -5.60 -13.10 27.29
N LYS A 10 -6.90 -12.88 27.12
CA LYS A 10 -7.61 -11.66 27.49
C LYS A 10 -8.25 -11.83 28.86
N GLN A 11 -7.82 -11.05 29.84
CA GLN A 11 -8.21 -11.19 31.25
C GLN A 11 -9.65 -10.73 31.51
N VAL A 12 -10.08 -9.66 30.86
CA VAL A 12 -11.40 -9.03 31.04
C VAL A 12 -11.98 -8.59 29.70
N LYS A 13 -13.32 -8.47 29.59
CA LYS A 13 -14.01 -8.19 28.32
C LYS A 13 -13.57 -6.85 27.70
N GLU A 14 -13.29 -5.86 28.53
CA GLU A 14 -12.93 -4.49 28.16
C GLU A 14 -11.48 -4.36 27.70
N GLN A 15 -10.64 -5.37 27.97
CA GLN A 15 -9.24 -5.36 27.57
C GLN A 15 -9.13 -5.52 26.05
N THR A 16 -8.59 -4.51 25.37
CA THR A 16 -8.37 -4.58 23.93
C THR A 16 -7.19 -5.50 23.62
N CYS A 17 -7.34 -6.38 22.62
CA CYS A 17 -6.22 -7.21 22.15
C CYS A 17 -5.22 -6.45 21.28
N GLY A 18 -5.56 -5.22 20.88
CA GLY A 18 -4.69 -4.33 20.09
C GLY A 18 -4.49 -4.76 18.64
N ILE A 19 -5.42 -5.52 18.07
CA ILE A 19 -5.40 -5.95 16.66
C ILE A 19 -6.55 -5.31 15.87
N SER A 20 -6.34 -5.06 14.60
CA SER A 20 -7.35 -4.51 13.69
C SER A 20 -7.32 -5.23 12.34
N PHE A 21 -8.48 -5.30 11.70
CA PHE A 21 -8.68 -5.95 10.41
C PHE A 21 -9.22 -4.96 9.38
N HIS A 22 -8.99 -5.25 8.10
CA HIS A 22 -9.75 -4.66 7.00
C HIS A 22 -10.03 -5.72 5.93
N ARG A 23 -10.97 -5.44 5.02
CA ARG A 23 -11.18 -6.24 3.82
C ARG A 23 -10.27 -5.69 2.72
N ASP A 24 -9.43 -6.54 2.17
CA ASP A 24 -8.56 -6.18 1.05
C ASP A 24 -9.40 -6.05 -0.23
N THR A 25 -9.10 -5.06 -1.07
CA THR A 25 -9.82 -4.83 -2.33
C THR A 25 -9.54 -5.92 -3.36
N LEU A 26 -8.41 -6.62 -3.23
CA LEU A 26 -8.03 -7.74 -4.08
C LEU A 26 -8.49 -9.06 -3.46
N TYR A 27 -9.49 -9.69 -4.09
CA TYR A 27 -10.09 -10.97 -3.69
C TYR A 27 -10.93 -10.95 -2.41
N ASP A 28 -11.14 -9.78 -1.81
CA ASP A 28 -12.01 -9.55 -0.64
C ASP A 28 -11.70 -10.34 0.66
N PRO A 29 -10.45 -10.75 0.97
CA PRO A 29 -10.14 -11.42 2.23
C PRO A 29 -10.10 -10.45 3.41
N ILE A 30 -10.32 -10.96 4.62
CA ILE A 30 -9.98 -10.24 5.86
C ILE A 30 -8.48 -10.32 6.09
N VAL A 31 -7.81 -9.18 6.25
CA VAL A 31 -6.38 -9.10 6.51
C VAL A 31 -6.07 -8.27 7.76
N ILE A 32 -4.96 -8.58 8.42
CA ILE A 32 -4.47 -7.83 9.58
C ILE A 32 -3.98 -6.46 9.12
N SER A 33 -4.68 -5.39 9.52
CA SER A 33 -4.32 -4.01 9.15
C SER A 33 -3.38 -3.36 10.15
N ARG A 34 -3.46 -3.76 11.42
CA ARG A 34 -2.64 -3.19 12.49
C ARG A 34 -2.50 -4.14 13.66
N ILE A 35 -1.29 -4.20 14.21
CA ILE A 35 -1.02 -4.74 15.54
C ILE A 35 -0.40 -3.61 16.35
N ARG A 36 -1.01 -3.28 17.50
CA ARG A 36 -0.51 -2.26 18.40
C ARG A 36 0.71 -2.79 19.18
N PRO A 37 1.79 -2.00 19.33
CA PRO A 37 2.97 -2.42 20.09
C PRO A 37 2.67 -2.73 21.58
N ASP A 38 1.64 -2.11 22.14
CA ASP A 38 1.14 -2.31 23.49
C ASP A 38 -0.03 -3.30 23.57
N GLY A 39 -0.37 -3.96 22.47
CA GLY A 39 -1.47 -4.92 22.37
C GLY A 39 -1.08 -6.33 22.81
N LEU A 40 -2.07 -7.16 23.14
CA LEU A 40 -1.85 -8.57 23.50
C LEU A 40 -1.18 -9.37 22.38
N PHE A 41 -1.48 -9.06 21.12
CA PHE A 41 -0.88 -9.72 19.96
C PHE A 41 0.52 -9.21 19.58
N ALA A 42 1.07 -8.20 20.27
CA ALA A 42 2.36 -7.60 19.93
C ALA A 42 3.53 -8.60 19.98
N SER A 43 3.45 -9.60 20.86
CA SER A 43 4.46 -10.66 21.03
C SER A 43 4.13 -11.94 20.26
N SER A 44 3.03 -11.96 19.49
CA SER A 44 2.67 -13.11 18.65
C SER A 44 3.44 -13.10 17.33
N SER A 45 3.42 -14.23 16.62
CA SER A 45 4.01 -14.33 15.28
C SER A 45 3.12 -13.74 14.17
N LEU A 46 1.94 -13.21 14.50
CA LEU A 46 1.06 -12.55 13.53
C LEU A 46 1.70 -11.25 13.04
N ALA A 47 1.53 -10.95 11.75
CA ALA A 47 2.03 -9.73 11.13
C ALA A 47 0.92 -9.01 10.36
N VAL A 48 1.09 -7.69 10.21
CA VAL A 48 0.26 -6.88 9.31
C VAL A 48 0.41 -7.42 7.89
N GLY A 49 -0.70 -7.50 7.15
CA GLY A 49 -0.77 -8.04 5.79
C GLY A 49 -1.06 -9.55 5.70
N MET A 50 -1.04 -10.29 6.81
CA MET A 50 -1.49 -11.69 6.80
C MET A 50 -3.00 -11.78 6.59
N GLN A 51 -3.44 -12.75 5.78
CA GLN A 51 -4.84 -13.08 5.61
C GLN A 51 -5.33 -13.85 6.83
N VAL A 52 -6.38 -13.36 7.47
CA VAL A 52 -7.05 -14.05 8.57
C VAL A 52 -7.96 -15.13 7.98
N LEU A 53 -7.77 -16.37 8.43
CA LEU A 53 -8.58 -17.52 8.03
C LEU A 53 -9.63 -17.83 9.09
N THR A 54 -9.23 -17.82 10.37
CA THR A 54 -10.15 -18.08 11.48
C THR A 54 -9.85 -17.18 12.68
N VAL A 55 -10.91 -16.87 13.43
CA VAL A 55 -10.84 -16.27 14.76
C VAL A 55 -11.58 -17.19 15.73
N ASN A 56 -10.92 -17.67 16.77
CA ASN A 56 -11.46 -18.62 17.73
C ASN A 56 -12.06 -19.87 17.07
N ASN A 57 -11.35 -20.41 16.07
CA ASN A 57 -11.79 -21.54 15.22
C ASN A 57 -13.06 -21.28 14.40
N VAL A 58 -13.53 -20.03 14.31
CA VAL A 58 -14.64 -19.63 13.44
C VAL A 58 -14.06 -19.09 12.12
N PRO A 59 -14.43 -19.66 10.96
CA PRO A 59 -14.06 -19.13 9.64
C PRO A 59 -14.58 -17.71 9.44
N VAL A 60 -13.81 -16.86 8.75
CA VAL A 60 -14.14 -15.43 8.59
C VAL A 60 -14.37 -15.00 7.15
N ASP A 61 -14.45 -15.97 6.24
CA ASP A 61 -14.51 -15.86 4.78
C ASP A 61 -15.68 -14.99 4.34
N ASP A 62 -16.86 -15.27 4.90
CA ASP A 62 -18.13 -14.58 4.62
C ASP A 62 -18.41 -13.44 5.61
N MET A 63 -17.44 -13.09 6.47
CA MET A 63 -17.60 -12.07 7.49
C MET A 63 -17.03 -10.72 7.07
N THR A 64 -17.63 -9.66 7.59
CA THR A 64 -17.03 -8.32 7.58
C THR A 64 -15.87 -8.25 8.58
N SER A 65 -14.95 -7.30 8.36
CA SER A 65 -13.85 -7.04 9.31
C SER A 65 -14.36 -6.68 10.72
N SER A 66 -15.53 -6.04 10.81
CA SER A 66 -16.19 -5.70 12.06
C SER A 66 -16.72 -6.93 12.79
N GLU A 67 -17.35 -7.88 12.09
CA GLU A 67 -17.85 -9.14 12.66
C GLU A 67 -16.70 -10.01 13.18
N ALA A 68 -15.61 -10.13 12.42
CA ALA A 68 -14.42 -10.84 12.87
C ALA A 68 -13.78 -10.20 14.11
N LEU A 69 -13.73 -8.86 14.19
CA LEU A 69 -13.29 -8.15 15.39
C LEU A 69 -14.26 -8.33 16.57
N GLN A 70 -15.55 -8.47 16.31
CA GLN A 70 -16.56 -8.67 17.33
C GLN A 70 -16.36 -10.02 18.05
N LEU A 71 -15.95 -11.07 17.33
CA LEU A 71 -15.55 -12.36 17.94
C LEU A 71 -14.45 -12.19 18.99
N ILE A 72 -13.45 -11.35 18.72
CA ILE A 72 -12.37 -11.03 19.67
C ILE A 72 -12.89 -10.22 20.86
N LYS A 73 -13.77 -9.24 20.60
CA LYS A 73 -14.34 -8.37 21.64
C LYS A 73 -15.22 -9.14 22.61
N ASP A 74 -15.98 -10.11 22.13
CA ASP A 74 -16.90 -10.89 22.96
C ASP A 74 -16.23 -12.03 23.73
N THR A 75 -15.01 -12.39 23.35
CA THR A 75 -14.25 -13.43 24.04
C THR A 75 -13.57 -12.89 25.29
N VAL A 76 -13.60 -13.68 26.36
CA VAL A 76 -12.76 -13.54 27.57
C VAL A 76 -12.01 -14.85 27.73
N GLY A 77 -10.74 -14.79 28.14
CA GLY A 77 -9.84 -15.94 28.17
C GLY A 77 -9.03 -16.06 26.89
N GLN A 78 -8.90 -17.28 26.37
CA GLN A 78 -8.06 -17.55 25.21
C GLN A 78 -8.70 -16.97 23.93
N VAL A 79 -7.94 -16.13 23.23
CA VAL A 79 -8.25 -15.66 21.88
C VAL A 79 -7.23 -16.27 20.93
N SER A 80 -7.70 -16.90 19.85
CA SER A 80 -6.85 -17.48 18.81
C SER A 80 -7.17 -16.89 17.44
N ILE A 81 -6.14 -16.64 16.65
CA ILE A 81 -6.26 -16.20 15.27
C ILE A 81 -5.35 -17.09 14.45
N VAL A 82 -5.92 -17.76 13.44
CA VAL A 82 -5.15 -18.45 12.41
C VAL A 82 -5.13 -17.55 11.20
N ALA A 83 -3.93 -17.15 10.80
CA ALA A 83 -3.70 -16.36 9.63
C ALA A 83 -2.67 -17.06 8.75
N GLU A 84 -2.72 -16.82 7.46
CA GLU A 84 -1.68 -17.24 6.56
C GLU A 84 -0.91 -16.03 6.05
N ASN A 85 0.39 -16.23 5.86
CA ASN A 85 1.12 -15.28 5.06
C ASN A 85 0.62 -15.45 3.62
N ARG A 86 -0.19 -14.50 3.15
CA ARG A 86 -0.36 -14.35 1.72
C ARG A 86 0.99 -13.89 1.18
N THR A 87 1.81 -14.87 0.81
CA THR A 87 2.43 -14.77 -0.49
C THR A 87 1.27 -14.70 -1.49
N ILE A 88 0.81 -13.47 -1.81
CA ILE A 88 0.66 -13.19 -3.25
C ILE A 88 1.92 -13.78 -3.87
N ALA A 89 1.85 -14.51 -4.97
CA ALA A 89 3.05 -15.00 -5.63
C ALA A 89 3.95 -13.81 -6.06
N VAL A 90 4.66 -13.27 -5.09
CA VAL A 90 5.89 -12.51 -5.15
C VAL A 90 6.87 -13.62 -4.79
N ALA A 91 7.62 -14.09 -5.78
CA ALA A 91 8.53 -15.21 -5.63
C ALA A 91 9.30 -15.09 -4.31
N GLU A 92 9.22 -16.13 -3.48
CA GLU A 92 10.04 -16.27 -2.29
C GLU A 92 11.51 -16.11 -2.68
N ALA A 93 12.18 -15.14 -2.09
CA ALA A 93 13.64 -15.13 -1.96
C ALA A 93 13.98 -14.72 -0.53
N VAL A 94 13.84 -15.68 0.38
CA VAL A 94 14.57 -15.67 1.65
C VAL A 94 16.03 -15.93 1.31
N CYS A 95 16.91 -15.00 1.68
CA CYS A 95 18.33 -15.30 1.83
C CYS A 95 18.72 -15.07 3.29
N VAL A 96 18.62 -16.14 4.07
CA VAL A 96 19.45 -16.34 5.26
C VAL A 96 20.91 -16.41 4.81
N ASN A 97 21.74 -15.48 5.26
CA ASN A 97 23.08 -15.72 5.81
C ASN A 97 23.75 -14.39 6.12
N ALA A 98 24.15 -14.26 7.39
CA ALA A 98 24.79 -13.10 7.97
C ALA A 98 26.19 -12.83 7.39
N ALA A 99 26.48 -11.57 7.08
CA ALA A 99 27.83 -10.97 7.05
C ALA A 99 27.71 -9.43 7.11
N PRO A 100 28.75 -8.72 7.60
CA PRO A 100 28.54 -7.65 8.58
C PRO A 100 28.38 -6.23 8.01
N LEU A 101 27.59 -5.45 8.76
CA LEU A 101 27.61 -4.00 8.95
C LEU A 101 28.46 -3.20 7.94
N VAL A 102 27.79 -2.50 7.02
CA VAL A 102 28.37 -1.33 6.34
C VAL A 102 27.54 -0.10 6.72
N PRO A 103 28.16 1.02 7.15
CA PRO A 103 27.45 2.14 7.74
C PRO A 103 26.63 2.91 6.72
N GLU A 104 25.43 3.32 7.14
CA GLU A 104 24.54 4.24 6.43
C GLU A 104 25.27 5.43 5.80
N SER A 105 25.04 5.68 4.51
CA SER A 105 25.01 7.05 3.97
C SER A 105 24.60 7.10 2.49
N ARG A 106 23.29 7.14 2.22
CA ARG A 106 22.72 8.04 1.20
C ARG A 106 21.21 8.04 1.28
N GLN A 107 20.68 9.18 1.71
CA GLN A 107 19.27 9.54 1.72
C GLN A 107 18.63 9.21 0.35
N LYS A 108 17.89 8.10 0.25
CA LYS A 108 17.15 7.71 -0.96
C LYS A 108 15.89 8.60 -1.04
N ARG A 109 16.07 9.83 -1.54
CA ARG A 109 15.05 10.88 -1.61
C ARG A 109 14.01 10.59 -2.69
N GLY A 110 12.76 10.42 -2.26
CA GLY A 110 11.54 11.04 -2.79
C GLY A 110 11.29 11.02 -4.30
N PHE A 111 10.20 10.39 -4.75
CA PHE A 111 9.62 10.73 -6.06
C PHE A 111 8.70 11.92 -5.95
N ILE A 112 8.68 12.80 -6.96
CA ILE A 112 7.74 13.90 -7.07
C ILE A 112 6.86 13.65 -8.29
N ILE A 113 5.53 13.69 -8.14
CA ILE A 113 4.63 13.98 -9.27
C ILE A 113 4.45 15.49 -9.30
N LEU A 114 5.03 16.13 -10.31
CA LEU A 114 4.78 17.54 -10.56
C LEU A 114 3.58 17.68 -11.51
N LYS A 115 2.50 18.32 -11.05
CA LYS A 115 1.58 19.04 -11.93
C LYS A 115 2.29 20.30 -12.40
N GLN A 116 3.24 20.15 -13.32
CA GLN A 116 3.90 21.28 -13.96
C GLN A 116 2.95 21.80 -15.03
N VAL A 117 2.13 22.78 -14.66
CA VAL A 117 1.15 23.41 -15.55
C VAL A 117 0.03 22.41 -15.91
N GLU A 118 -1.17 22.91 -16.21
CA GLU A 118 -2.34 22.07 -16.46
C GLU A 118 -2.02 20.85 -17.37
N LYS A 119 -2.43 19.65 -16.93
CA LYS A 119 -2.47 18.40 -17.73
C LYS A 119 -1.16 17.66 -17.96
N SER A 120 -0.14 17.87 -17.14
CA SER A 120 1.09 17.05 -17.24
C SER A 120 1.52 16.44 -15.92
N TYR A 121 2.19 15.29 -16.02
CA TYR A 121 2.75 14.51 -14.93
C TYR A 121 4.20 14.16 -15.26
N SER A 122 5.08 14.24 -14.27
CA SER A 122 6.47 13.80 -14.43
C SER A 122 6.96 13.10 -13.18
N PHE A 123 7.73 12.03 -13.35
CA PHE A 123 8.43 11.35 -12.27
C PHE A 123 9.88 11.86 -12.18
N HIS A 124 10.27 12.25 -10.97
CA HIS A 124 11.63 12.67 -10.64
C HIS A 124 12.20 11.74 -9.57
N GLY A 125 13.38 11.15 -9.79
CA GLY A 125 14.02 10.23 -8.83
C GLY A 125 14.49 8.94 -9.50
N PRO A 126 14.88 7.90 -8.73
CA PRO A 126 15.40 6.64 -9.27
C PRO A 126 14.31 5.75 -9.90
N MET A 127 13.56 6.29 -10.86
CA MET A 127 12.48 5.59 -11.53
C MET A 127 13.08 4.71 -12.63
N THR A 128 12.72 3.43 -12.66
CA THR A 128 13.19 2.50 -13.69
C THR A 128 12.17 2.38 -14.82
N HIS A 129 12.63 1.93 -16.00
CA HIS A 129 11.73 1.67 -17.13
C HIS A 129 10.67 0.61 -16.79
N ASP A 130 11.02 -0.40 -16.00
CA ASP A 130 10.10 -1.47 -15.60
C ASP A 130 8.96 -0.96 -14.73
N MET A 131 9.27 -0.10 -13.75
CA MET A 131 8.27 0.55 -12.91
C MET A 131 7.30 1.39 -13.76
N VAL A 132 7.82 2.14 -14.72
CA VAL A 132 7.00 2.98 -15.62
C VAL A 132 6.18 2.15 -16.59
N ASN A 133 6.74 1.05 -17.08
CA ASN A 133 6.02 0.11 -17.93
C ASN A 133 4.85 -0.52 -17.19
N LEU A 134 5.02 -0.87 -15.91
CA LEU A 134 3.94 -1.37 -15.07
C LEU A 134 2.83 -0.32 -14.90
N ILE A 135 3.18 0.92 -14.56
CA ILE A 135 2.22 2.03 -14.46
C ILE A 135 1.45 2.19 -15.78
N ASN A 136 2.16 2.24 -16.90
CA ASN A 136 1.55 2.37 -18.22
C ASN A 136 0.63 1.20 -18.58
N ASN A 137 1.00 -0.02 -18.20
CA ASN A 137 0.17 -1.21 -18.43
C ASN A 137 -1.13 -1.15 -17.63
N ASN A 138 -1.07 -0.69 -16.38
CA ASN A 138 -2.23 -0.54 -15.51
C ASN A 138 -3.14 0.60 -16.00
N LEU A 139 -2.57 1.74 -16.39
CA LEU A 139 -3.32 2.86 -16.96
C LEU A 139 -4.08 2.44 -18.22
N ARG A 140 -3.47 1.64 -19.10
CA ARG A 140 -4.10 1.12 -20.32
C ARG A 140 -5.35 0.26 -20.08
N GLN A 141 -5.58 -0.22 -18.86
CA GLN A 141 -6.80 -0.97 -18.53
C GLN A 141 -8.02 -0.06 -18.33
N LEU A 142 -7.80 1.24 -18.12
CA LEU A 142 -8.89 2.19 -17.89
C LEU A 142 -9.68 2.43 -19.18
N LYS A 143 -11.00 2.30 -19.10
CA LYS A 143 -11.90 2.65 -20.21
C LYS A 143 -12.21 4.14 -20.18
N LEU A 144 -11.71 4.86 -21.17
CA LEU A 144 -11.87 6.31 -21.25
C LEU A 144 -13.17 6.72 -21.96
N VAL A 145 -13.70 7.88 -21.58
CA VAL A 145 -14.78 8.54 -22.32
C VAL A 145 -14.30 9.01 -23.70
N HIS A 146 -15.24 9.18 -24.63
CA HIS A 146 -14.92 9.68 -25.96
C HIS A 146 -14.20 11.04 -25.91
N GLY A 147 -13.08 11.16 -26.64
CA GLY A 147 -12.28 12.38 -26.71
C GLY A 147 -11.25 12.54 -25.58
N ALA A 148 -11.25 11.68 -24.56
CA ALA A 148 -10.18 11.62 -23.56
C ALA A 148 -8.99 10.81 -24.08
N ASN A 149 -7.76 11.32 -23.90
CA ASN A 149 -6.55 10.56 -24.20
C ASN A 149 -6.05 9.78 -22.97
N MET A 150 -5.37 8.67 -23.22
CA MET A 150 -4.73 7.88 -22.18
C MET A 150 -3.48 8.59 -21.66
N LEU A 151 -3.35 8.68 -20.33
CA LEU A 151 -2.09 9.08 -19.72
C LEU A 151 -1.05 7.98 -19.95
N GLN A 152 0.06 8.35 -20.55
CA GLN A 152 1.15 7.45 -20.89
C GLN A 152 2.48 8.14 -20.60
N PHE A 153 3.32 7.50 -19.80
CA PHE A 153 4.64 7.99 -19.45
C PHE A 153 5.70 7.49 -20.42
N SER A 154 6.61 8.38 -20.81
CA SER A 154 7.75 8.10 -21.67
C SER A 154 8.98 8.88 -21.21
N LEU A 155 10.17 8.35 -21.45
CA LEU A 155 11.42 9.04 -21.12
C LEU A 155 11.60 10.24 -22.06
N ASN A 156 11.73 11.44 -21.50
CA ASN A 156 11.98 12.66 -22.26
C ASN A 156 13.49 12.92 -22.43
N SER A 157 13.83 13.94 -23.21
CA SER A 157 15.22 14.36 -23.45
C SER A 157 15.97 14.83 -22.20
N SER A 158 15.23 15.24 -21.16
CA SER A 158 15.78 15.63 -19.85
C SER A 158 16.04 14.43 -18.93
N GLY A 159 15.80 13.20 -19.39
CA GLY A 159 16.02 11.98 -18.63
C GLY A 159 14.93 11.70 -17.58
N HIS A 160 13.77 12.34 -17.69
CA HIS A 160 12.65 12.15 -16.77
C HIS A 160 11.50 11.45 -17.48
N PHE A 161 10.74 10.63 -16.76
CA PHE A 161 9.51 10.06 -17.30
C PHE A 161 8.39 11.08 -17.23
N TYR A 162 7.77 11.33 -18.37
CA TYR A 162 6.76 12.38 -18.56
C TYR A 162 5.53 11.83 -19.28
N GLY A 163 4.35 12.26 -18.84
CA GLY A 163 3.07 11.97 -19.47
C GLY A 163 2.15 13.20 -19.46
N ALA A 164 1.26 13.30 -20.45
CA ALA A 164 0.33 14.41 -20.59
C ALA A 164 -1.09 13.94 -20.88
N THR A 165 -2.06 14.71 -20.39
CA THR A 165 -3.49 14.54 -20.65
C THR A 165 -4.05 15.71 -21.45
N ASN A 166 -5.23 15.53 -22.01
CA ASN A 166 -6.03 16.57 -22.63
C ASN A 166 -7.14 17.03 -21.69
N ASN A 167 -7.90 18.06 -22.08
CA ASN A 167 -8.98 18.62 -21.27
C ASN A 167 -10.03 17.58 -20.84
N ALA A 168 -10.40 16.66 -21.74
CA ALA A 168 -11.44 15.67 -21.47
C ALA A 168 -10.96 14.62 -20.47
N ALA A 169 -9.74 14.12 -20.66
CA ALA A 169 -9.10 13.16 -19.77
C ALA A 169 -8.86 13.77 -18.38
N GLN A 170 -8.38 15.01 -18.31
CA GLN A 170 -8.20 15.70 -17.04
C GLN A 170 -9.53 15.88 -16.30
N ARG A 171 -10.58 16.32 -16.99
CA ARG A 171 -11.87 16.61 -16.34
C ARG A 171 -12.56 15.38 -15.75
N VAL A 172 -12.39 14.21 -16.37
CA VAL A 172 -13.17 13.01 -16.05
C VAL A 172 -12.34 11.92 -15.40
N HIS A 173 -11.06 11.78 -15.78
CA HIS A 173 -10.21 10.65 -15.41
C HIS A 173 -8.96 11.05 -14.61
N GLU A 174 -8.81 12.32 -14.21
CA GLU A 174 -7.65 12.76 -13.38
C GLU A 174 -7.56 11.94 -12.10
N GLU A 175 -8.68 11.68 -11.42
CA GLU A 175 -8.72 10.85 -10.22
C GLU A 175 -8.40 9.38 -10.51
N ASP A 176 -8.99 8.80 -11.57
CA ASP A 176 -8.70 7.42 -11.97
C ASP A 176 -7.21 7.20 -12.25
N PHE A 177 -6.57 8.13 -12.96
CA PHE A 177 -5.15 8.06 -13.25
C PHE A 177 -4.29 8.16 -11.99
N ILE A 178 -4.66 9.05 -11.06
CA ILE A 178 -3.94 9.20 -9.80
C ILE A 178 -4.05 7.92 -8.98
N VAL A 179 -5.25 7.34 -8.83
CA VAL A 179 -5.47 6.10 -8.08
C VAL A 179 -4.61 4.98 -8.65
N ILE A 180 -4.63 4.77 -9.96
CA ILE A 180 -3.82 3.72 -10.62
C ILE A 180 -2.33 3.93 -10.36
N ILE A 181 -1.83 5.16 -10.45
CA ILE A 181 -0.42 5.48 -10.18
C ILE A 181 -0.10 5.19 -8.71
N LEU A 182 -0.94 5.62 -7.77
CA LEU A 182 -0.74 5.41 -6.33
C LEU A 182 -0.69 3.93 -5.98
N GLU A 183 -1.68 3.15 -6.43
CA GLU A 183 -1.73 1.71 -6.22
C GLU A 183 -0.51 1.01 -6.81
N THR A 184 -0.11 1.37 -8.03
CA THR A 184 1.06 0.78 -8.68
C THR A 184 2.34 1.09 -7.92
N MET A 185 2.49 2.32 -7.41
CA MET A 185 3.66 2.72 -6.64
C MET A 185 3.70 2.03 -5.26
N GLU A 186 2.55 1.87 -4.61
CA GLU A 186 2.44 1.12 -3.37
C GLU A 186 2.84 -0.35 -3.55
N LEU A 187 2.38 -1.00 -4.63
CA LEU A 187 2.79 -2.35 -5.02
C LEU A 187 4.31 -2.46 -5.24
N LEU A 188 4.94 -1.39 -5.71
CA LEU A 188 6.38 -1.30 -5.91
C LEU A 188 7.18 -0.98 -4.63
N GLY A 189 6.53 -0.94 -3.46
CA GLY A 189 7.16 -0.69 -2.17
C GLY A 189 7.36 0.79 -1.84
N TRP A 190 6.55 1.68 -2.43
CA TRP A 190 6.62 3.12 -2.21
C TRP A 190 5.39 3.64 -1.47
N CYS A 191 5.60 4.34 -0.37
CA CYS A 191 4.52 4.98 0.37
C CYS A 191 4.36 6.46 -0.03
N LEU A 192 3.11 6.88 -0.22
CA LEU A 192 2.78 8.27 -0.54
C LEU A 192 2.84 9.15 0.72
N LYS A 193 3.44 10.33 0.58
CA LYS A 193 3.27 11.48 1.46
C LYS A 193 2.86 12.69 0.63
N VAL A 194 1.71 13.28 0.95
CA VAL A 194 1.30 14.53 0.31
C VAL A 194 2.07 15.69 0.95
N GLN A 195 2.71 16.50 0.12
CA GLN A 195 3.35 17.74 0.54
C GLN A 195 2.78 18.91 -0.27
N TYR A 196 2.64 20.05 0.38
CA TYR A 196 2.21 21.28 -0.27
C TYR A 196 3.38 22.26 -0.25
N ASP A 197 3.85 22.67 -1.43
CA ASP A 197 4.87 23.71 -1.52
C ASP A 197 4.20 25.09 -1.56
N ARG A 198 4.52 25.93 -0.58
CA ARG A 198 4.17 27.35 -0.59
C ARG A 198 5.26 28.09 -1.37
N SER A 199 5.04 28.26 -2.66
CA SER A 199 5.88 29.15 -3.45
C SER A 199 5.74 30.61 -2.95
N PRO A 200 6.80 31.46 -3.00
CA PRO A 200 6.79 32.85 -2.53
C PRO A 200 5.79 33.82 -3.23
N GLY A 201 4.85 33.31 -4.02
CA GLY A 201 3.81 34.08 -4.73
C GLY A 201 2.39 33.56 -4.51
N GLY A 202 2.14 32.73 -3.50
CA GLY A 202 0.79 32.30 -3.10
C GLY A 202 0.20 31.12 -3.89
N TRP A 203 0.85 30.67 -4.97
CA TRP A 203 0.45 29.47 -5.70
C TRP A 203 0.84 28.21 -4.91
N GLN A 204 -0.15 27.36 -4.61
CA GLN A 204 0.08 26.03 -4.03
C GLN A 204 0.31 25.03 -5.16
N LYS A 205 1.45 24.33 -5.13
CA LYS A 205 1.66 23.13 -5.93
C LYS A 205 1.39 21.91 -5.07
N GLU A 206 0.48 21.06 -5.51
CA GLU A 206 0.31 19.74 -4.92
C GLU A 206 1.48 18.86 -5.35
N LEU A 207 2.25 18.39 -4.36
CA LEU A 207 3.39 17.51 -4.58
C LEU A 207 3.05 16.16 -3.95
N PHE A 208 2.96 15.13 -4.79
CA PHE A 208 2.90 13.76 -4.33
C PHE A 208 4.32 13.27 -4.12
N VAL A 209 4.72 13.06 -2.87
CA VAL A 209 6.08 12.66 -2.50
C VAL A 209 6.11 11.21 -2.08
N PHE A 210 6.77 10.35 -2.85
CA PHE A 210 6.84 8.92 -2.51
C PHE A 210 8.16 8.57 -1.83
N HIS A 211 8.08 7.80 -0.74
CA HIS A 211 9.25 7.31 -0.03
C HIS A 211 9.33 5.79 -0.17
N ARG A 212 10.54 5.26 -0.38
CA ARG A 212 10.75 3.82 -0.33
C ARG A 212 10.49 3.37 1.11
N MET A 213 9.63 2.37 1.27
CA MET A 213 9.50 1.70 2.56
C MET A 213 10.88 1.10 2.85
N SER A 214 11.50 1.52 3.95
CA SER A 214 12.86 1.11 4.33
C SER A 214 12.97 -0.41 4.33
N GLU A 215 14.07 -0.92 3.74
CA GLU A 215 14.49 -2.33 3.85
C GLU A 215 14.74 -2.71 5.31
#